data_AF-A0A3S3LTM2-F1
#
_entry.id   AF-A0A3S3LTM2-F1
#
_cell.length_a   1.000
_cell.length_b   1.000
_cell.length_c   1.000
_cell.angle_alpha   90.00
_cell.angle_beta   90.00
_cell.angle_gamma   90.00
#
_symmetry.space_group_name_H-M   'P 1'
#
loop_
_entity.id
_entity.type
_entity.pdbx_description
1 polymer ?
#
loop_
_entity_poly.entity_id
_entity_poly.type
_entity_poly.pdbx_seq_one_letter_code
_entity_poly.pdbx_strand_id
1 'polypeptide(L)'
;MSDGFDPEFLGIPLPLPSPAVETVRLDYPRFSVLLDPVRRFAAVTGVVIDGATLLDLPRQGDWRLDPRAPASAQAGPEIYSRNDLDRGHLVRRRDPGWGSASDARDATAATFFYTNAAPQAAGFNQSKELWLGLEDHVLAYAESTDQRIAVFTAPVLGEADPPYRGIRVPLRFWKIAAWRSVSGLAAAGFVLDQSALVDTRQGLRVPPLSAFRTFQAPIGDIAAEARIDVGALAAADVLARPGVRPAGVRELRDAGDIVL
;
A
#
# COMPACT_ATOMS: atom_id res chain seq x y z
N MET A 1 -2.11 12.43 -19.59
CA MET A 1 -1.59 12.65 -18.23
C MET A 1 -0.87 11.40 -17.78
N SER A 2 0.39 11.52 -17.39
CA SER A 2 0.99 10.70 -16.34
C SER A 2 1.79 11.68 -15.51
N ASP A 3 1.34 11.99 -14.31
CA ASP A 3 2.20 12.65 -13.34
C ASP A 3 2.20 11.77 -12.13
N GLY A 4 3.29 11.03 -11.95
CA GLY A 4 3.46 10.00 -10.93
C GLY A 4 3.40 10.54 -9.52
N PHE A 5 4.05 9.82 -8.62
CA PHE A 5 4.32 10.32 -7.28
C PHE A 5 5.18 11.60 -7.36
N ASP A 6 4.71 12.68 -6.72
CA ASP A 6 5.41 13.95 -6.61
C ASP A 6 6.23 13.99 -5.30
N PRO A 7 7.57 13.96 -5.35
CA PRO A 7 8.41 13.95 -4.16
C PRO A 7 8.41 15.29 -3.41
N GLU A 8 7.96 16.38 -4.03
CA GLU A 8 7.91 17.71 -3.40
C GLU A 8 6.52 18.03 -2.83
N PHE A 9 5.56 17.11 -2.93
CA PHE A 9 4.15 17.37 -2.64
C PHE A 9 3.89 17.84 -1.20
N LEU A 10 4.64 17.29 -0.23
CA LEU A 10 4.56 17.68 1.18
C LEU A 10 5.24 19.04 1.46
N GLY A 11 5.89 19.64 0.47
CA GLY A 11 6.79 20.80 0.55
C GLY A 11 8.12 20.50 1.25
N ILE A 12 8.37 19.24 1.62
CA ILE A 12 9.65 18.70 2.08
C ILE A 12 9.97 17.60 1.07
N PRO A 13 11.18 17.59 0.48
CA PRO A 13 11.59 16.53 -0.43
C PRO A 13 11.46 15.15 0.24
N LEU A 14 10.62 14.30 -0.35
CA LEU A 14 10.38 12.94 0.09
C LEU A 14 10.32 12.03 -1.13
N PRO A 15 11.43 11.40 -1.55
CA PRO A 15 11.41 10.46 -2.67
C PRO A 15 10.65 9.17 -2.33
N LEU A 16 10.33 8.37 -3.37
CA LEU A 16 9.86 7.00 -3.18
C LEU A 16 10.90 6.18 -2.40
N PRO A 17 10.48 5.25 -1.52
CA PRO A 17 11.35 4.20 -1.02
C PRO A 17 12.00 3.44 -2.18
N SER A 18 13.28 3.10 -2.02
CA SER A 18 14.07 2.44 -3.06
C SER A 18 14.21 0.96 -2.76
N PRO A 19 13.65 0.05 -3.59
CA PRO A 19 13.85 -1.38 -3.40
C PRO A 19 15.28 -1.81 -3.81
N ALA A 20 15.81 -2.85 -3.16
CA ALA A 20 17.12 -3.41 -3.50
C ALA A 20 17.16 -4.19 -4.83
N VAL A 21 16.00 -4.39 -5.47
CA VAL A 21 15.84 -5.12 -6.73
C VAL A 21 15.63 -4.18 -7.91
N GLU A 22 15.98 -4.62 -9.12
CA GLU A 22 15.65 -3.89 -10.33
C GLU A 22 14.13 -3.82 -10.52
N THR A 23 13.63 -2.62 -10.85
CA THR A 23 12.21 -2.39 -11.04
C THR A 23 11.92 -1.59 -12.30
N VAL A 24 10.71 -1.76 -12.83
CA VAL A 24 10.15 -0.92 -13.89
C VAL A 24 9.26 0.13 -13.25
N ARG A 25 9.63 1.40 -13.37
CA ARG A 25 8.80 2.51 -12.90
C ARG A 25 7.63 2.74 -13.86
N LEU A 26 6.42 2.75 -13.31
CA LEU A 26 5.17 3.05 -14.00
C LEU A 26 4.49 4.21 -13.28
N ASP A 27 4.42 5.35 -13.96
CA ASP A 27 3.76 6.54 -13.43
C ASP A 27 2.29 6.60 -13.86
N TYR A 28 1.42 6.91 -12.92
CA TYR A 28 -0.02 7.12 -13.07
C TYR A 28 -0.37 8.47 -12.47
N PRO A 29 -1.54 9.06 -12.75
CA PRO A 29 -1.91 10.33 -12.14
C PRO A 29 -1.88 10.23 -10.59
N ARG A 30 -0.95 10.97 -9.98
CA ARG A 30 -0.68 11.15 -8.54
C ARG A 30 -0.02 9.97 -7.83
N PHE A 31 0.35 8.93 -8.56
CA PHE A 31 1.03 7.79 -7.94
C PHE A 31 1.98 7.08 -8.90
N SER A 32 2.97 6.42 -8.32
CA SER A 32 3.93 5.60 -9.05
C SER A 32 3.94 4.18 -8.51
N VAL A 33 4.20 3.24 -9.40
CA VAL A 33 4.48 1.83 -9.09
C VAL A 33 5.90 1.53 -9.52
N LEU A 34 6.73 1.01 -8.60
CA LEU A 34 8.00 0.37 -8.91
C LEU A 34 7.74 -1.13 -9.03
N LEU A 35 7.50 -1.62 -10.25
CA LEU A 35 7.14 -3.00 -10.53
C LEU A 35 8.38 -3.90 -10.49
N ASP A 36 8.34 -4.97 -9.69
CA ASP A 36 9.28 -6.10 -9.81
C ASP A 36 8.73 -7.06 -10.90
N PRO A 37 9.39 -7.16 -12.08
CA PRO A 37 8.89 -7.97 -13.18
C PRO A 37 9.03 -9.49 -12.93
N VAL A 38 9.89 -9.90 -11.99
CA VAL A 38 10.10 -11.31 -11.63
C VAL A 38 9.01 -11.77 -10.68
N ARG A 39 8.75 -10.98 -9.64
CA ARG A 39 7.69 -11.23 -8.66
C ARG A 39 6.30 -10.90 -9.21
N ARG A 40 6.22 -10.07 -10.24
CA ARG A 40 5.01 -9.60 -10.92
C ARG A 40 4.11 -8.70 -10.07
N PHE A 41 4.70 -8.06 -9.07
CA PHE A 41 4.02 -7.17 -8.12
C PHE A 41 4.84 -5.89 -7.93
N ALA A 42 4.21 -4.84 -7.43
CA ALA A 42 4.96 -3.67 -6.99
C ALA A 42 5.93 -4.05 -5.86
N ALA A 43 7.19 -3.67 -5.99
CA ALA A 43 8.13 -3.65 -4.88
C ALA A 43 7.87 -2.44 -3.96
N VAL A 44 7.40 -1.33 -4.56
CA VAL A 44 6.96 -0.11 -3.88
C VAL A 44 5.87 0.54 -4.71
N THR A 45 4.79 1.01 -4.08
CA THR A 45 3.94 2.06 -4.65
C THR A 45 4.04 3.32 -3.80
N GLY A 46 3.86 4.49 -4.40
CA GLY A 46 3.71 5.75 -3.66
C GLY A 46 2.60 6.60 -4.27
N VAL A 47 1.71 7.13 -3.44
CA VAL A 47 0.62 8.04 -3.83
C VAL A 47 0.65 9.30 -2.98
N VAL A 48 0.29 10.43 -3.60
CA VAL A 48 0.08 11.69 -2.89
C VAL A 48 -1.42 12.01 -2.78
N ILE A 49 -1.83 12.49 -1.61
CA ILE A 49 -3.23 12.75 -1.24
C ILE A 49 -3.34 14.20 -0.77
N ASP A 50 -4.18 14.99 -1.46
CA ASP A 50 -4.58 16.31 -0.99
C ASP A 50 -5.91 16.21 -0.22
N GLY A 51 -5.84 16.26 1.11
CA GLY A 51 -7.03 16.21 1.96
C GLY A 51 -8.00 17.36 1.70
N ALA A 52 -7.48 18.56 1.40
CA ALA A 52 -8.28 19.78 1.22
C ALA A 52 -9.17 19.76 -0.04
N THR A 53 -8.80 18.94 -1.03
CA THR A 53 -9.52 18.86 -2.31
C THR A 53 -9.97 17.44 -2.64
N LEU A 54 -10.05 16.55 -1.63
CA LEU A 54 -10.51 15.18 -1.79
C LEU A 54 -11.97 15.12 -2.24
N LEU A 55 -12.29 14.22 -3.19
CA LEU A 55 -13.65 14.05 -3.71
C LEU A 55 -14.15 12.63 -3.48
N ASP A 56 -15.37 12.51 -2.97
CA ASP A 56 -16.08 11.23 -2.95
C ASP A 56 -16.76 10.99 -4.30
N LEU A 57 -16.08 10.21 -5.15
CA LEU A 57 -16.54 9.90 -6.50
C LEU A 57 -17.04 8.46 -6.61
N PRO A 58 -18.13 8.22 -7.37
CA PRO A 58 -18.57 6.88 -7.73
C PRO A 58 -17.43 6.07 -8.33
N ARG A 59 -17.39 4.77 -8.01
CA ARG A 59 -16.39 3.85 -8.55
C ARG A 59 -16.51 3.79 -10.07
N GLN A 60 -15.38 4.01 -10.75
CA GLN A 60 -15.20 3.82 -12.19
C GLN A 60 -13.87 3.10 -12.41
N GLY A 61 -13.75 2.33 -13.49
CA GLY A 61 -12.54 1.61 -13.87
C GLY A 61 -12.71 0.09 -13.84
N ASP A 62 -12.16 -0.54 -14.88
CA ASP A 62 -12.07 -1.98 -15.03
C ASP A 62 -10.62 -2.45 -14.92
N TRP A 63 -10.46 -3.60 -14.28
CA TRP A 63 -9.17 -4.26 -14.12
C TRP A 63 -8.55 -4.60 -15.47
N ARG A 64 -7.34 -4.09 -15.71
CA ARG A 64 -6.63 -4.30 -16.98
C ARG A 64 -5.13 -4.48 -16.76
N LEU A 65 -4.47 -5.17 -17.69
CA LEU A 65 -3.02 -5.21 -17.73
C LEU A 65 -2.49 -3.83 -18.17
N ASP A 66 -1.36 -3.42 -17.62
CA ASP A 66 -0.66 -2.21 -18.08
C ASP A 66 0.11 -2.55 -19.37
N PRO A 67 -0.20 -1.92 -20.52
CA PRO A 67 0.49 -2.20 -21.78
C PRO A 67 1.97 -1.78 -21.79
N ARG A 68 2.41 -0.97 -20.82
CA ARG A 68 3.80 -0.53 -20.67
C ARG A 68 4.71 -1.59 -20.05
N ALA A 69 4.14 -2.65 -19.48
CA ALA A 69 4.88 -3.80 -18.97
C ALA A 69 4.42 -5.08 -19.70
N PRO A 70 5.31 -6.06 -19.93
CA PRO A 70 4.91 -7.35 -20.50
C PRO A 70 3.82 -8.01 -19.66
N ALA A 71 2.88 -8.71 -20.31
CA ALA A 71 1.83 -9.45 -19.60
C ALA A 71 2.41 -10.52 -18.65
N SER A 72 3.55 -11.12 -19.01
CA SER A 72 4.28 -12.09 -18.17
C SER A 72 4.91 -11.48 -16.91
N ALA A 73 5.03 -10.16 -16.85
CA ALA A 73 5.55 -9.41 -15.70
C ALA A 73 4.44 -8.92 -14.75
N GLN A 74 3.19 -9.36 -14.96
CA GLN A 74 2.02 -8.93 -14.18
C GLN A 74 1.25 -10.15 -13.69
N ALA A 75 0.69 -10.06 -12.49
CA ALA A 75 -0.25 -11.05 -11.98
C ALA A 75 -1.65 -10.73 -12.53
N GLY A 76 -1.98 -11.31 -13.69
CA GLY A 76 -3.20 -11.01 -14.43
C GLY A 76 -4.46 -11.71 -13.90
N PRO A 77 -5.59 -11.61 -14.63
CA PRO A 77 -6.88 -12.16 -14.23
C PRO A 77 -6.86 -13.67 -13.96
N GLU A 78 -5.95 -14.41 -14.59
CA GLU A 78 -5.76 -15.84 -14.41
C GLU A 78 -5.45 -16.20 -12.95
N ILE A 79 -4.75 -15.32 -12.22
CA ILE A 79 -4.39 -15.52 -10.81
C ILE A 79 -5.63 -15.47 -9.90
N TYR A 80 -6.62 -14.64 -10.23
CA TYR A 80 -7.79 -14.36 -9.37
C TYR A 80 -9.05 -15.15 -9.79
N SER A 81 -8.92 -16.04 -10.77
CA SER A 81 -10.08 -16.77 -11.31
C SER A 81 -10.42 -18.00 -10.46
N ARG A 82 -11.68 -18.10 -10.00
CA ARG A 82 -12.20 -19.30 -9.28
C ARG A 82 -11.37 -19.62 -8.02
N ASN A 83 -11.14 -18.63 -7.17
CA ASN A 83 -10.52 -18.76 -5.85
C ASN A 83 -10.99 -17.61 -4.94
N ASP A 84 -10.57 -17.64 -3.68
CA ASP A 84 -10.91 -16.63 -2.67
C ASP A 84 -9.87 -15.49 -2.59
N LEU A 85 -9.10 -15.24 -3.66
CA LEU A 85 -8.19 -14.10 -3.74
C LEU A 85 -8.86 -12.92 -4.44
N ASP A 86 -8.87 -11.79 -3.76
CA ASP A 86 -9.19 -10.50 -4.31
C ASP A 86 -7.97 -9.83 -4.94
N ARG A 87 -8.26 -8.94 -5.89
CA ARG A 87 -7.32 -7.98 -6.46
C ARG A 87 -7.14 -6.83 -5.46
N GLY A 88 -6.33 -7.06 -4.43
CA GLY A 88 -6.05 -6.11 -3.37
C GLY A 88 -5.28 -4.92 -3.93
N HIS A 89 -5.87 -3.72 -3.83
CA HIS A 89 -5.21 -2.49 -4.26
C HIS A 89 -4.02 -2.18 -3.35
N LEU A 90 -2.90 -1.75 -3.93
CA LEU A 90 -1.74 -1.24 -3.17
C LEU A 90 -1.84 0.28 -2.98
N VAL A 91 -2.07 1.03 -4.06
CA VAL A 91 -2.67 2.38 -4.01
C VAL A 91 -4.18 2.23 -4.02
N ARG A 92 -4.84 2.67 -2.95
CA ARG A 92 -6.28 2.57 -2.82
C ARG A 92 -6.94 3.48 -3.86
N ARG A 93 -8.10 3.05 -4.37
CA ARG A 93 -8.87 3.80 -5.37
C ARG A 93 -9.11 5.27 -5.01
N ARG A 94 -9.39 5.57 -3.74
CA ARG A 94 -9.77 6.92 -3.28
C ARG A 94 -8.58 7.85 -3.08
N ASP A 95 -7.39 7.32 -2.82
CA ASP A 95 -6.20 8.10 -2.45
C ASP A 95 -5.85 9.16 -3.49
N PRO A 96 -5.80 8.87 -4.80
CA PRO A 96 -5.48 9.89 -5.78
C PRO A 96 -6.72 10.70 -6.20
N GLY A 97 -7.84 10.66 -5.49
CA GLY A 97 -9.14 11.19 -5.90
C GLY A 97 -9.43 12.64 -5.52
N TRP A 98 -8.49 13.57 -5.73
CA TRP A 98 -8.61 14.98 -5.30
C TRP A 98 -8.53 16.01 -6.46
N GLY A 99 -8.65 17.31 -6.19
CA GLY A 99 -8.58 18.37 -7.19
C GLY A 99 -9.83 18.51 -8.07
N SER A 100 -9.68 18.69 -9.38
CA SER A 100 -10.85 18.78 -10.27
C SER A 100 -11.55 17.43 -10.41
N ALA A 101 -12.88 17.44 -10.60
CA ALA A 101 -13.65 16.21 -10.77
C ALA A 101 -13.23 15.40 -12.01
N SER A 102 -12.64 16.03 -13.03
CA SER A 102 -12.08 15.30 -14.19
C SER A 102 -10.82 14.56 -13.79
N ASP A 103 -9.86 15.28 -13.18
CA ASP A 103 -8.56 14.70 -12.82
C ASP A 103 -8.70 13.60 -11.76
N ALA A 104 -9.59 13.80 -10.78
CA ALA A 104 -9.89 12.81 -9.77
C ALA A 104 -10.50 11.52 -10.37
N ARG A 105 -11.39 11.64 -11.38
CA ARG A 105 -11.93 10.46 -12.08
C ARG A 105 -10.83 9.72 -12.83
N ASP A 106 -9.99 10.43 -13.55
CA ASP A 106 -8.88 9.83 -14.30
C ASP A 106 -7.89 9.12 -13.37
N ALA A 107 -7.53 9.76 -12.25
CA ALA A 107 -6.60 9.23 -11.28
C ALA A 107 -7.14 8.01 -10.52
N THR A 108 -8.41 8.07 -10.07
CA THR A 108 -9.06 6.91 -9.42
C THR A 108 -9.30 5.75 -10.39
N ALA A 109 -9.59 6.01 -11.67
CA ALA A 109 -9.73 4.95 -12.67
C ALA A 109 -8.39 4.27 -13.00
N ALA A 110 -7.27 5.00 -12.86
CA ALA A 110 -5.93 4.47 -13.07
C ALA A 110 -5.48 3.49 -11.97
N THR A 111 -6.16 3.36 -10.83
CA THR A 111 -5.75 2.39 -9.79
C THR A 111 -6.10 0.94 -10.15
N PHE A 112 -6.83 0.73 -11.26
CA PHE A 112 -7.32 -0.57 -11.75
C PHE A 112 -6.35 -1.29 -12.69
N PHE A 113 -5.05 -0.98 -12.66
CA PHE A 113 -4.04 -1.78 -13.35
C PHE A 113 -3.53 -2.91 -12.44
N TYR A 114 -3.32 -4.11 -12.99
CA TYR A 114 -2.82 -5.27 -12.22
C TYR A 114 -1.44 -5.05 -11.60
N THR A 115 -0.65 -4.12 -12.14
CA THR A 115 0.61 -3.63 -11.57
C THR A 115 0.44 -2.94 -10.21
N ASN A 116 -0.75 -2.41 -9.91
CA ASN A 116 -1.14 -1.83 -8.63
C ASN A 116 -1.91 -2.83 -7.73
N ALA A 117 -1.86 -4.13 -8.05
CA ALA A 117 -2.58 -5.15 -7.31
C ALA A 117 -1.66 -6.27 -6.81
N ALA A 118 -2.06 -6.86 -5.70
CA ALA A 118 -1.51 -8.11 -5.21
C ALA A 118 -2.62 -9.02 -4.66
N PRO A 119 -2.42 -10.35 -4.66
CA PRO A 119 -3.42 -11.28 -4.17
C PRO A 119 -3.60 -11.16 -2.67
N GLN A 120 -4.81 -10.81 -2.28
CA GLN A 120 -5.23 -10.69 -0.90
C GLN A 120 -6.41 -11.63 -0.66
N ALA A 121 -6.41 -12.35 0.46
CA ALA A 121 -7.56 -13.16 0.87
C ALA A 121 -8.82 -12.28 0.93
N ALA A 122 -9.95 -12.72 0.38
CA ALA A 122 -11.15 -11.88 0.29
C ALA A 122 -11.63 -11.33 1.65
N GLY A 123 -11.59 -12.15 2.70
CA GLY A 123 -11.89 -11.71 4.08
C GLY A 123 -10.92 -10.66 4.62
N PHE A 124 -9.67 -10.64 4.14
CA PHE A 124 -8.66 -9.65 4.49
C PHE A 124 -8.87 -8.33 3.72
N ASN A 125 -9.08 -8.41 2.40
CA ASN A 125 -9.24 -7.23 1.54
C ASN A 125 -10.57 -6.49 1.80
N GLN A 126 -11.62 -7.20 2.19
CA GLN A 126 -12.97 -6.64 2.36
C GLN A 126 -13.32 -6.28 3.80
N SER A 127 -12.49 -6.68 4.78
CA SER A 127 -12.80 -6.40 6.18
C SER A 127 -12.59 -4.92 6.52
N LYS A 128 -13.66 -4.32 7.07
CA LYS A 128 -13.66 -2.98 7.68
C LYS A 128 -12.81 -2.90 8.94
N GLU A 129 -12.52 -4.04 9.57
CA GLU A 129 -12.12 -4.07 10.97
C GLU A 129 -10.67 -3.68 11.19
N LEU A 130 -9.78 -3.71 10.19
CA LEU A 130 -8.38 -3.29 10.41
C LEU A 130 -7.66 -2.68 9.20
N TRP A 131 -7.78 -3.25 7.99
CA TRP A 131 -7.08 -2.70 6.81
C TRP A 131 -7.83 -1.51 6.22
N LEU A 132 -9.10 -1.71 5.88
CA LEU A 132 -9.96 -0.64 5.41
C LEU A 132 -10.17 0.42 6.50
N GLY A 133 -10.19 0.04 7.79
CA GLY A 133 -10.24 0.96 8.93
C GLY A 133 -8.98 1.82 9.09
N LEU A 134 -7.78 1.27 8.87
CA LEU A 134 -6.53 2.04 8.83
C LEU A 134 -6.50 3.00 7.63
N GLU A 135 -6.92 2.52 6.46
CA GLU A 135 -7.04 3.35 5.25
C GLU A 135 -8.05 4.48 5.41
N ASP A 136 -9.19 4.20 6.04
CA ASP A 136 -10.18 5.21 6.37
C ASP A 136 -9.68 6.16 7.46
N HIS A 137 -8.86 5.70 8.42
CA HIS A 137 -8.28 6.58 9.43
C HIS A 137 -7.26 7.56 8.85
N VAL A 138 -6.32 7.09 8.01
CA VAL A 138 -5.33 7.97 7.35
C VAL A 138 -6.04 8.97 6.42
N LEU A 139 -7.06 8.52 5.67
CA LEU A 139 -7.85 9.38 4.80
C LEU A 139 -8.70 10.38 5.59
N ALA A 140 -9.37 9.93 6.66
CA ALA A 140 -10.18 10.79 7.53
C ALA A 140 -9.32 11.80 8.29
N TYR A 141 -8.09 11.43 8.70
CA TYR A 141 -7.12 12.36 9.24
C TYR A 141 -6.73 13.41 8.18
N ALA A 142 -6.43 13.01 6.95
CA ALA A 142 -6.13 13.95 5.85
C ALA A 142 -7.29 14.93 5.60
N GLU A 143 -8.51 14.41 5.49
CA GLU A 143 -9.73 15.16 5.18
C GLU A 143 -10.13 16.09 6.34
N SER A 144 -10.11 15.59 7.58
CA SER A 144 -10.50 16.40 8.75
C SER A 144 -9.48 17.47 9.14
N THR A 145 -8.26 17.39 8.61
CA THR A 145 -7.17 18.34 8.91
C THR A 145 -6.67 19.12 7.71
N ASP A 146 -7.30 18.95 6.53
CA ASP A 146 -6.86 19.51 5.25
C ASP A 146 -5.37 19.23 4.95
N GLN A 147 -4.85 18.09 5.42
CA GLN A 147 -3.43 17.77 5.31
C GLN A 147 -3.08 17.09 3.98
N ARG A 148 -1.90 17.42 3.48
CA ARG A 148 -1.23 16.67 2.42
C ARG A 148 -0.53 15.46 3.01
N ILE A 149 -0.75 14.29 2.41
CA ILE A 149 -0.19 13.02 2.84
C ILE A 149 0.49 12.32 1.65
N ALA A 150 1.62 11.67 1.92
CA ALA A 150 2.22 10.68 1.03
C ALA A 150 2.02 9.29 1.65
N VAL A 151 1.53 8.33 0.87
CA VAL A 151 1.34 6.95 1.32
C VAL A 151 2.15 6.01 0.43
N PHE A 152 2.91 5.14 1.08
CA PHE A 152 3.69 4.10 0.42
C PHE A 152 3.15 2.73 0.83
N THR A 153 3.00 1.81 -0.12
CA THR A 153 2.43 0.48 0.13
C THR A 153 3.10 -0.54 -0.78
N ALA A 154 3.37 -1.74 -0.27
CA ALA A 154 3.69 -2.90 -1.10
C ALA A 154 3.52 -4.22 -0.33
N PRO A 155 3.46 -5.37 -1.02
CA PRO A 155 3.74 -6.65 -0.38
C PRO A 155 5.19 -6.72 0.15
N VAL A 156 5.40 -7.55 1.17
CA VAL A 156 6.73 -8.09 1.49
C VAL A 156 6.99 -9.25 0.52
N LEU A 157 8.02 -9.12 -0.31
CA LEU A 157 8.36 -10.12 -1.32
C LEU A 157 9.42 -11.10 -0.76
N GLY A 158 8.94 -12.15 -0.11
CA GLY A 158 9.75 -13.15 0.58
C GLY A 158 10.06 -14.37 -0.28
N GLU A 159 11.23 -14.99 -0.09
CA GLU A 159 11.58 -16.22 -0.82
C GLU A 159 10.67 -17.41 -0.46
N ALA A 160 10.16 -17.43 0.77
CA ALA A 160 9.27 -18.47 1.28
C ALA A 160 7.79 -18.30 0.86
N ASP A 161 7.46 -17.24 0.11
CA ASP A 161 6.09 -17.00 -0.35
C ASP A 161 5.59 -18.20 -1.16
N PRO A 162 4.39 -18.74 -0.83
CA PRO A 162 3.93 -19.99 -1.39
C PRO A 162 3.66 -19.89 -2.91
N PRO A 163 4.07 -20.90 -3.69
CA PRO A 163 3.81 -20.91 -5.12
C PRO A 163 2.31 -21.07 -5.40
N TYR A 164 1.81 -20.36 -6.40
CA TYR A 164 0.43 -20.45 -6.88
C TYR A 164 0.35 -19.99 -8.34
N ARG A 165 -0.14 -20.84 -9.25
CA ARG A 165 -0.40 -20.48 -10.67
C ARG A 165 0.73 -19.67 -11.36
N GLY A 166 1.99 -20.01 -11.11
CA GLY A 166 3.14 -19.35 -11.72
C GLY A 166 3.63 -18.05 -11.05
N ILE A 167 3.06 -17.70 -9.88
CA ILE A 167 3.55 -16.64 -8.99
C ILE A 167 3.94 -17.22 -7.63
N ARG A 168 4.55 -16.39 -6.77
CA ARG A 168 4.68 -16.61 -5.33
C ARG A 168 3.80 -15.61 -4.58
N VAL A 169 2.78 -16.08 -3.88
CA VAL A 169 1.75 -15.22 -3.25
C VAL A 169 2.35 -14.55 -2.01
N PRO A 170 2.41 -13.21 -1.96
CA PRO A 170 2.90 -12.52 -0.77
C PRO A 170 1.98 -12.75 0.42
N LEU A 171 2.54 -13.06 1.58
CA LEU A 171 1.76 -13.29 2.81
C LEU A 171 1.65 -12.08 3.72
N ARG A 172 2.51 -11.07 3.52
CA ARG A 172 2.54 -9.85 4.31
C ARG A 172 2.57 -8.62 3.42
N PHE A 173 2.04 -7.52 3.95
CA PHE A 173 2.01 -6.22 3.30
C PHE A 173 2.48 -5.17 4.29
N TRP A 174 3.07 -4.10 3.78
CA TRP A 174 3.44 -2.95 4.58
C TRP A 174 2.82 -1.68 4.01
N LYS A 175 2.62 -0.70 4.88
CA LYS A 175 2.17 0.65 4.53
C LYS A 175 2.90 1.68 5.40
N ILE A 176 3.31 2.79 4.80
CA ILE A 176 3.88 3.93 5.51
C ILE A 176 3.10 5.17 5.07
N ALA A 177 2.48 5.86 6.03
CA ALA A 177 1.86 7.17 5.79
C ALA A 177 2.80 8.25 6.32
N ALA A 178 3.03 9.31 5.54
CA ALA A 178 3.91 10.41 5.87
C ALA A 178 3.24 11.76 5.61
N TRP A 179 3.45 12.71 6.51
CA TRP A 179 2.86 14.05 6.46
C TRP A 179 3.82 15.09 7.03
N ARG A 180 3.51 16.36 6.78
CA ARG A 180 4.19 17.47 7.46
C ARG A 180 3.53 17.73 8.81
N SER A 181 4.30 17.61 9.87
CA SER A 181 3.95 18.07 11.22
C SER A 181 4.57 19.45 11.52
N VAL A 182 4.23 20.01 12.69
CA VAL A 182 4.83 21.25 13.22
C VAL A 182 6.35 21.14 13.41
N SER A 183 6.88 19.94 13.66
CA SER A 183 8.30 19.67 13.88
C SER A 183 9.05 19.19 12.63
N GLY A 184 8.39 19.14 11.48
CA GLY A 184 8.95 18.62 10.23
C GLY A 184 8.24 17.35 9.75
N LEU A 185 8.95 16.48 9.04
CA LEU A 185 8.38 15.23 8.53
C LEU A 185 7.99 14.31 9.70
N ALA A 186 6.78 13.75 9.63
CA ALA A 186 6.32 12.69 10.53
C ALA A 186 5.80 11.53 9.67
N ALA A 187 5.94 10.30 10.17
CA ALA A 187 5.52 9.10 9.48
C ALA A 187 5.09 7.98 10.43
N ALA A 188 4.15 7.15 10.00
CA ALA A 188 3.70 5.96 10.73
C ALA A 188 3.75 4.72 9.82
N GLY A 189 4.36 3.66 10.33
CA GLY A 189 4.53 2.38 9.64
C GLY A 189 3.54 1.31 10.12
N PHE A 190 3.03 0.51 9.19
CA PHE A 190 2.07 -0.55 9.44
C PHE A 190 2.44 -1.82 8.69
N VAL A 191 2.15 -2.97 9.31
CA VAL A 191 2.29 -4.29 8.70
C VAL A 191 1.00 -5.07 8.83
N LEU A 192 0.69 -5.80 7.78
CA LEU A 192 -0.46 -6.68 7.71
C LEU A 192 -0.02 -8.08 7.34
N ASP A 193 -0.64 -9.06 7.99
CA ASP A 193 -0.30 -10.48 7.85
C ASP A 193 -1.54 -11.30 7.51
N GLN A 194 -1.53 -11.92 6.32
CA GLN A 194 -2.55 -12.84 5.83
C GLN A 194 -2.09 -14.30 5.84
N SER A 195 -0.96 -14.64 6.47
CA SER A 195 -0.38 -15.99 6.47
C SER A 195 -1.35 -17.06 6.95
N ALA A 196 -2.19 -16.75 7.94
CA ALA A 196 -3.19 -17.68 8.47
C ALA A 196 -4.42 -17.87 7.55
N LEU A 197 -4.58 -17.01 6.54
CA LEU A 197 -5.72 -17.01 5.62
C LEU A 197 -5.40 -17.67 4.27
N VAL A 198 -4.12 -17.82 3.95
CA VAL A 198 -3.63 -18.28 2.64
C VAL A 198 -2.98 -19.65 2.78
N ASP A 199 -3.70 -20.72 2.39
CA ASP A 199 -3.09 -22.04 2.12
C ASP A 199 -3.23 -22.38 0.63
N THR A 200 -2.12 -22.28 -0.11
CA THR A 200 -2.11 -22.57 -1.55
C THR A 200 -2.19 -24.07 -1.86
N ARG A 201 -1.99 -24.96 -0.89
CA ARG A 201 -1.96 -26.42 -1.08
C ARG A 201 -3.35 -27.06 -1.14
N GLN A 202 -4.34 -26.46 -0.46
CA GLN A 202 -5.70 -27.00 -0.40
C GLN A 202 -6.66 -26.37 -1.43
N GLY A 203 -6.14 -25.56 -2.34
CA GLY A 203 -6.93 -24.56 -3.04
C GLY A 203 -7.29 -23.46 -2.05
N LEU A 204 -7.02 -22.20 -2.39
CA LEU A 204 -7.18 -21.07 -1.46
C LEU A 204 -8.62 -21.00 -0.96
N ARG A 205 -8.85 -21.51 0.24
CA ARG A 205 -10.08 -21.42 1.01
C ARG A 205 -9.72 -20.69 2.29
N VAL A 206 -10.31 -19.51 2.46
CA VAL A 206 -9.97 -18.62 3.58
C VAL A 206 -10.76 -19.06 4.83
N PRO A 207 -10.10 -19.42 5.95
CA PRO A 207 -10.79 -19.69 7.22
C PRO A 207 -11.48 -18.42 7.79
N PRO A 208 -12.39 -18.55 8.78
CA PRO A 208 -13.18 -17.42 9.30
C PRO A 208 -12.34 -16.22 9.75
N LEU A 209 -12.92 -15.01 9.63
CA LEU A 209 -12.35 -13.66 9.77
C LEU A 209 -11.32 -13.40 10.90
N SER A 210 -11.24 -14.24 11.94
CA SER A 210 -10.43 -13.99 13.14
C SER A 210 -8.91 -14.20 13.00
N ALA A 211 -8.37 -14.38 11.79
CA ALA A 211 -7.00 -14.87 11.61
C ALA A 211 -5.99 -13.88 11.02
N PHE A 212 -6.38 -12.68 10.58
CA PHE A 212 -5.43 -11.65 10.14
C PHE A 212 -5.17 -10.62 11.22
N ARG A 213 -3.99 -10.00 11.17
CA ARG A 213 -3.53 -9.04 12.18
C ARG A 213 -2.93 -7.81 11.49
N THR A 214 -3.28 -6.63 12.01
CA THR A 214 -2.68 -5.36 11.61
C THR A 214 -1.84 -4.86 12.77
N PHE A 215 -0.64 -4.42 12.46
CA PHE A 215 0.31 -3.93 13.45
C PHE A 215 0.78 -2.54 13.05
N GLN A 216 0.95 -1.67 14.03
CA GLN A 216 1.86 -0.54 13.89
C GLN A 216 3.27 -1.05 14.20
N ALA A 217 4.22 -0.79 13.32
CA ALA A 217 5.58 -1.30 13.44
C ALA A 217 6.59 -0.20 13.13
N PRO A 218 7.79 -0.24 13.75
CA PRO A 218 8.86 0.69 13.40
C PRO A 218 9.17 0.65 11.91
N ILE A 219 9.29 1.82 11.29
CA ILE A 219 9.60 1.95 9.87
C ILE A 219 10.94 1.31 9.53
N GLY A 220 11.91 1.33 10.46
CA GLY A 220 13.18 0.61 10.32
C GLY A 220 13.01 -0.92 10.22
N ASP A 221 12.08 -1.50 10.98
CA ASP A 221 11.79 -2.94 10.93
C ASP A 221 11.10 -3.29 9.61
N ILE A 222 10.17 -2.44 9.16
CA ILE A 222 9.53 -2.58 7.84
C ILE A 222 10.57 -2.54 6.72
N ALA A 223 11.49 -1.57 6.77
CA ALA A 223 12.56 -1.41 5.79
C ALA A 223 13.45 -2.66 5.71
N ALA A 224 13.84 -3.21 6.86
CA ALA A 224 14.64 -4.41 6.95
C ALA A 224 13.90 -5.65 6.41
N GLU A 225 12.63 -5.83 6.77
CA GLU A 225 11.81 -6.96 6.32
C GLU A 225 11.53 -6.89 4.81
N ALA A 226 11.14 -5.72 4.30
CA ALA A 226 10.80 -5.51 2.90
C ALA A 226 12.03 -5.32 1.99
N ARG A 227 13.24 -5.18 2.57
CA ARG A 227 14.50 -4.91 1.84
C ARG A 227 14.41 -3.66 0.96
N ILE A 228 13.87 -2.59 1.54
CA ILE A 228 13.73 -1.27 0.91
C ILE A 228 14.49 -0.23 1.71
N ASP A 229 15.09 0.74 1.02
CA ASP A 229 15.58 1.97 1.64
C ASP A 229 14.44 2.97 1.75
N VAL A 230 14.13 3.39 2.98
CA VAL A 230 13.04 4.30 3.32
C VAL A 230 13.53 5.74 3.57
N GLY A 231 14.84 5.98 3.49
CA GLY A 231 15.46 7.30 3.63
C GLY A 231 15.00 8.05 4.89
N ALA A 232 14.48 9.26 4.70
CA ALA A 232 14.05 10.16 5.78
C ALA A 232 12.90 9.61 6.64
N LEU A 233 12.12 8.65 6.14
CA LEU A 233 10.98 8.08 6.86
C LEU A 233 11.40 7.35 8.15
N ALA A 234 12.59 6.73 8.17
CA ALA A 234 13.08 6.03 9.36
C ALA A 234 13.30 7.00 10.55
N ALA A 235 13.79 8.20 10.27
CA ALA A 235 14.01 9.23 11.30
C ALA A 235 12.72 9.99 11.64
N ALA A 236 11.73 9.98 10.75
CA ALA A 236 10.43 10.62 10.94
C ALA A 236 9.38 9.73 11.63
N ASP A 237 9.74 8.49 11.96
CA ASP A 237 8.84 7.51 12.55
C ASP A 237 8.33 7.97 13.93
N VAL A 238 7.01 8.05 14.09
CA VAL A 238 6.33 8.43 15.33
C VAL A 238 6.56 7.43 16.47
N LEU A 239 6.95 6.19 16.16
CA LEU A 239 7.38 5.19 17.13
C LEU A 239 8.86 5.34 17.53
N ALA A 240 9.68 6.00 16.71
CA ALA A 240 11.08 6.27 17.01
C ALA A 240 11.22 7.57 17.82
N ARG A 241 11.06 7.49 19.15
CA ARG A 241 11.32 8.66 20.03
C ARG A 241 12.79 8.72 20.45
N PRO A 242 13.50 9.85 20.21
CA PRO A 242 14.86 10.03 20.72
C PRO A 242 14.92 9.85 22.25
N GLY A 243 15.80 8.97 22.73
CA GLY A 243 16.01 8.72 24.16
C GLY A 243 15.07 7.71 24.81
N VAL A 244 14.14 7.09 24.06
CA VAL A 244 13.27 6.01 24.54
C VAL A 244 13.63 4.73 23.77
N ARG A 245 13.58 3.56 24.40
CA ARG A 245 13.72 2.29 23.68
C ARG A 245 12.66 2.22 22.57
N PRO A 246 13.00 1.77 21.35
CA PRO A 246 12.02 1.59 20.29
C PRO A 246 10.81 0.82 20.83
N ALA A 247 9.62 1.38 20.68
CA ALA A 247 8.41 0.62 20.92
C ALA A 247 8.37 -0.50 19.88
N GLY A 248 8.32 -1.76 20.32
CA GLY A 248 8.22 -2.90 19.42
C GLY A 248 6.89 -2.90 18.65
N VAL A 249 6.71 -3.91 17.80
CA VAL A 249 5.47 -4.14 17.04
C VAL A 249 4.25 -4.13 17.96
N ARG A 250 3.23 -3.31 17.63
CA ARG A 250 1.98 -3.17 18.38
C ARG A 250 0.82 -3.68 17.55
N GLU A 251 0.14 -4.72 18.01
CA GLU A 251 -1.11 -5.19 17.40
C GLU A 251 -2.21 -4.15 17.61
N LEU A 252 -2.89 -3.77 16.52
CA LEU A 252 -3.99 -2.81 16.54
C LEU A 252 -5.31 -3.58 16.61
N ARG A 253 -6.21 -3.15 17.50
CA ARG A 253 -7.59 -3.65 17.60
C ARG A 253 -8.57 -2.68 16.94
N ASP A 254 -8.29 -1.39 17.01
CA ASP A 254 -9.03 -0.33 16.32
C ASP A 254 -8.13 0.88 16.00
N ALA A 255 -8.70 1.89 15.33
CA ALA A 255 -7.98 3.08 14.89
C ALA A 255 -7.46 3.95 16.07
N GLY A 256 -8.08 3.87 17.25
CA GLY A 256 -7.65 4.58 18.46
C GLY A 256 -6.35 4.03 19.06
N ASP A 257 -5.92 2.83 18.67
CA ASP A 257 -4.63 2.26 19.11
C ASP A 257 -3.42 2.89 18.41
N ILE A 258 -3.63 3.63 17.30
CA ILE A 258 -2.58 4.22 16.47
C ILE A 258 -1.88 5.36 17.21
N VAL A 259 -0.54 5.32 17.24
CA VAL A 259 0.29 6.44 17.69
C VAL A 259 0.58 7.34 16.50
N LEU A 260 0.31 8.64 16.65
CA LEU A 260 0.60 9.70 15.68
C LEU A 260 1.68 10.66 16.19
#